data_AF-A0A8T1TQ62-F1
#
_entry.id   AF-A0A8T1TQ62-F1
#
_cell.length_a   1.000
_cell.length_b   1.000
_cell.length_c   1.000
_cell.angle_alpha   90.00
_cell.angle_beta   90.00
_cell.angle_gamma   90.00
#
_symmetry.space_group_name_H-M   'P 1'
#
loop_
_entity.id
_entity.type
_entity.pdbx_description
1 polymer ?
#
loop_
_entity_poly.entity_id
_entity_poly.type
_entity_poly.pdbx_seq_one_letter_code
_entity_poly.pdbx_strand_id
1 'polypeptide(L)'
;MLLDTGRVSRESVDKAFWISAQYGTYYSVEFLFSNSTISARAVKITFEGARKSIISKFLYKKLDDSAEWVMTALPTTDGCGRYTLMSDEERVAILRFLCSTGFVPDTLVCDVFTAVVGKWYGDVVVLAFCNEVCVFPDAALKACQIAVSWGKSKFVKGLLAKHCFSLPVKRRSYGECSSKWST
;
A
#
# COMPACT_ATOMS: atom_id res chain seq x y z
N MET A 1 -21.95 1.37 29.74
CA MET A 1 -21.01 0.95 28.67
C MET A 1 -20.80 -0.57 28.83
N LEU A 2 -20.59 -1.36 27.76
CA LEU A 2 -20.41 -2.83 27.89
C LEU A 2 -19.23 -3.21 28.81
N LEU A 3 -18.18 -2.39 28.79
CA LEU A 3 -16.97 -2.55 29.62
C LEU A 3 -17.23 -2.36 31.12
N ASP A 4 -18.23 -1.56 31.51
CA ASP A 4 -18.51 -1.27 32.93
C ASP A 4 -19.19 -2.44 33.64
N THR A 5 -19.66 -3.42 32.89
CA THR A 5 -20.36 -4.59 33.44
C THR A 5 -19.40 -5.61 34.05
N GLY A 6 -18.09 -5.49 33.78
CA GLY A 6 -17.08 -6.49 34.14
C GLY A 6 -17.21 -7.82 33.38
N ARG A 7 -18.24 -7.98 32.53
CA ARG A 7 -18.51 -9.22 31.79
C ARG A 7 -17.74 -9.32 30.48
N VAL A 8 -17.22 -8.21 29.98
CA VAL A 8 -16.48 -8.14 28.72
C VAL A 8 -15.08 -7.63 29.01
N SER A 9 -14.07 -8.44 28.71
CA SER A 9 -12.68 -8.02 28.86
C SER A 9 -12.30 -6.97 27.80
N ARG A 10 -11.33 -6.11 28.13
CA ARG A 10 -10.76 -5.15 27.16
C ARG A 10 -10.23 -5.86 25.92
N GLU A 11 -9.56 -7.01 26.09
CA GLU A 11 -9.06 -7.82 24.98
C GLU A 11 -10.17 -8.28 24.03
N SER A 12 -11.34 -8.64 24.57
CA SER A 12 -12.50 -9.01 23.75
C SER A 12 -13.00 -7.85 22.91
N VAL A 13 -12.98 -6.63 23.46
CA VAL A 13 -13.36 -5.41 22.73
C VAL A 13 -12.33 -5.06 21.66
N ASP A 14 -11.04 -5.07 22.00
CA ASP A 14 -9.95 -4.84 21.03
C ASP A 14 -10.02 -5.85 19.87
N LYS A 15 -10.34 -7.12 20.17
CA LYS A 15 -10.55 -8.15 19.15
C LYS A 15 -11.78 -7.90 18.29
N ALA A 16 -12.91 -7.51 18.88
CA ALA A 16 -14.13 -7.17 18.14
C ALA A 16 -13.91 -5.95 17.23
N PHE A 17 -13.14 -4.98 17.69
CA PHE A 17 -12.74 -3.79 16.94
C PHE A 17 -11.90 -4.16 15.71
N TRP A 18 -10.88 -4.99 15.90
CA TRP A 18 -10.05 -5.52 14.80
C TRP A 18 -10.85 -6.34 13.78
N ILE A 19 -11.72 -7.25 14.25
CA ILE A 19 -12.60 -8.06 13.39
C ILE A 19 -13.51 -7.15 12.55
N SER A 20 -14.12 -6.14 13.18
CA SER A 20 -15.00 -5.19 12.48
C SER A 20 -14.28 -4.50 11.31
N ALA A 21 -13.04 -4.04 11.53
CA ALA A 21 -12.24 -3.44 10.47
C ALA A 21 -11.85 -4.41 9.34
N GLN A 22 -11.61 -5.68 9.67
CA GLN A 22 -11.31 -6.71 8.69
C GLN A 22 -12.50 -7.08 7.80
N TYR A 23 -13.71 -7.08 8.36
CA TYR A 23 -14.92 -7.31 7.58
C TYR A 23 -15.46 -6.03 6.92
N GLY A 24 -14.80 -4.89 7.16
CA GLY A 24 -15.14 -3.62 6.51
C GLY A 24 -16.38 -2.94 7.10
N THR A 25 -16.77 -3.27 8.34
CA THR A 25 -17.97 -2.71 8.99
C THR A 25 -17.67 -1.36 9.65
N TYR A 26 -17.65 -0.29 8.85
CA TYR A 26 -17.31 1.08 9.30
C TYR A 26 -18.05 1.50 10.57
N TYR A 27 -19.39 1.38 10.60
CA TYR A 27 -20.19 1.80 11.74
C TYR A 27 -19.87 1.01 13.02
N SER A 28 -19.52 -0.27 12.91
CA SER A 28 -19.09 -1.07 14.07
C SER A 28 -17.75 -0.60 14.60
N VAL A 29 -16.80 -0.28 13.72
CA VAL A 29 -15.50 0.30 14.11
C VAL A 29 -15.70 1.64 14.81
N GLU A 30 -16.48 2.54 14.22
CA GLU A 30 -16.75 3.86 14.79
C GLU A 30 -17.48 3.78 16.13
N PHE A 31 -18.49 2.92 16.23
CA PHE A 31 -19.23 2.68 17.48
C PHE A 31 -18.31 2.17 18.59
N LEU A 32 -17.51 1.14 18.31
CA LEU A 32 -16.59 0.55 19.28
C LEU A 32 -15.53 1.56 19.72
N PHE A 33 -14.93 2.31 18.78
CA PHE A 33 -13.94 3.34 19.11
C PHE A 33 -14.53 4.44 20.00
N SER A 34 -15.77 4.87 19.73
CA SER A 34 -16.41 5.98 20.45
C SER A 34 -16.94 5.57 21.83
N ASN A 35 -17.27 4.29 22.02
CA ASN A 35 -17.94 3.79 23.22
C ASN A 35 -17.06 2.81 24.02
N SER A 36 -15.76 2.73 23.75
CA SER A 36 -14.86 1.82 24.46
C SER A 36 -13.45 2.39 24.58
N THR A 37 -12.74 2.00 25.64
CA THR A 37 -11.31 2.28 25.78
C THR A 37 -10.53 1.29 24.93
N ILE A 38 -10.35 1.62 23.65
CA ILE A 38 -9.52 0.85 22.71
C ILE A 38 -8.05 1.14 23.00
N SER A 39 -7.22 0.11 23.08
CA SER A 39 -5.78 0.30 23.28
C SER A 39 -5.10 0.88 22.03
N ALA A 40 -4.06 1.70 22.20
CA ALA A 40 -3.28 2.23 21.07
C ALA A 40 -2.72 1.10 20.17
N ARG A 41 -2.30 -0.01 20.79
CA ARG A 41 -1.88 -1.23 20.08
C ARG A 41 -3.01 -1.81 19.22
N ALA A 42 -4.24 -1.85 19.72
CA ALA A 42 -5.38 -2.32 18.95
C ALA A 42 -5.71 -1.38 17.79
N VAL A 43 -5.63 -0.06 17.97
CA VAL A 43 -5.78 0.92 16.87
C VAL A 43 -4.76 0.65 15.76
N LYS A 44 -3.48 0.46 16.12
CA LYS A 44 -2.41 0.13 15.17
C LYS A 44 -2.72 -1.15 14.37
N ILE A 45 -2.96 -2.26 15.06
CA ILE A 45 -3.21 -3.56 14.40
C ILE A 45 -4.48 -3.50 13.53
N THR A 46 -5.48 -2.72 13.96
CA THR A 46 -6.71 -2.49 13.21
C THR A 46 -6.47 -1.63 11.97
N PHE A 47 -5.60 -0.62 12.05
CA PHE A 47 -5.20 0.21 10.91
C PHE A 47 -4.48 -0.64 9.84
N GLU A 48 -3.49 -1.44 10.25
CA GLU A 48 -2.77 -2.38 9.36
C GLU A 48 -3.67 -3.49 8.78
N GLY A 49 -4.81 -3.76 9.42
CA GLY A 49 -5.76 -4.81 9.04
C GLY A 49 -7.02 -4.30 8.34
N ALA A 50 -7.17 -2.99 8.17
CA ALA A 50 -8.40 -2.39 7.66
C ALA A 50 -8.61 -2.77 6.18
N ARG A 51 -9.79 -3.32 5.85
CA ARG A 51 -10.10 -3.72 4.47
C ARG A 51 -10.85 -2.68 3.65
N LYS A 52 -11.17 -1.55 4.27
CA LYS A 52 -11.90 -0.45 3.64
C LYS A 52 -11.08 0.83 3.79
N SER A 53 -10.98 1.56 2.69
CA SER A 53 -10.29 2.86 2.64
C SER A 53 -10.89 3.87 3.62
N ILE A 54 -12.22 3.88 3.79
CA ILE A 54 -12.90 4.74 4.76
C ILE A 54 -12.48 4.42 6.21
N ILE A 55 -12.33 3.14 6.55
CA ILE A 55 -11.87 2.69 7.87
C ILE A 55 -10.40 3.07 8.07
N SER A 56 -9.56 2.86 7.05
CA SER A 56 -8.15 3.25 7.11
C SER A 56 -7.99 4.76 7.36
N LYS A 57 -8.75 5.59 6.65
CA LYS A 57 -8.78 7.05 6.83
C LYS A 57 -9.28 7.46 8.22
N PHE A 58 -10.31 6.78 8.73
CA PHE A 58 -10.82 7.03 10.07
C PHE A 58 -9.76 6.74 11.14
N LEU A 59 -9.15 5.54 11.09
CA LEU A 59 -8.16 5.09 12.05
C LEU A 59 -6.88 5.93 12.00
N TYR A 60 -6.44 6.34 10.80
CA TYR A 60 -5.29 7.22 10.64
C TYR A 60 -5.40 8.52 11.44
N LYS A 61 -6.59 9.13 11.49
CA LYS A 61 -6.84 10.35 12.28
C LYS A 61 -6.78 10.12 13.80
N LYS A 62 -6.69 8.87 14.24
CA LYS A 62 -6.65 8.45 15.65
C LYS A 62 -5.28 7.92 16.06
N LEU A 63 -4.28 7.98 15.18
CA LEU A 63 -2.92 7.56 15.47
C LEU A 63 -2.12 8.74 16.04
N ASP A 64 -1.40 8.50 17.13
CA ASP A 64 -0.54 9.50 17.77
C ASP A 64 0.76 9.74 16.96
N ASP A 65 1.31 8.70 16.31
CA ASP A 65 2.47 8.78 15.42
C ASP A 65 2.14 8.15 14.06
N SER A 66 1.56 8.95 13.17
CA SER A 66 1.08 8.47 11.88
C SER A 66 2.18 8.03 10.90
N ALA A 67 3.42 8.49 11.06
CA ALA A 67 4.50 8.21 10.11
C ALA A 67 5.00 6.76 10.22
N GLU A 68 5.29 6.29 11.44
CA GLU A 68 5.72 4.91 11.68
C GLU A 68 4.66 3.92 11.16
N TRP A 69 3.39 4.18 11.46
CA TRP A 69 2.29 3.26 11.12
C TRP A 69 1.96 3.21 9.64
N VAL A 70 2.10 4.33 8.92
CA VAL A 70 1.97 4.31 7.46
C VAL A 70 3.06 3.42 6.85
N MET A 71 4.30 3.50 7.35
CA MET A 71 5.41 2.67 6.87
C MET A 71 5.25 1.19 7.23
N THR A 72 4.59 0.83 8.33
CA THR A 72 4.30 -0.59 8.64
C THR A 72 3.08 -1.13 7.91
N ALA A 73 2.07 -0.29 7.67
CA ALA A 73 0.86 -0.71 6.96
C ALA A 73 1.13 -0.99 5.48
N LEU A 74 2.01 -0.21 4.82
CA LEU A 74 2.25 -0.34 3.39
C LEU A 74 2.86 -1.71 2.99
N PRO A 75 3.90 -2.25 3.65
CA PRO A 75 4.47 -3.56 3.32
C PRO A 75 3.54 -4.72 3.65
N THR A 76 2.72 -4.60 4.70
CA THR A 76 1.71 -5.63 5.03
C THR A 76 0.61 -5.77 3.97
N THR A 77 0.67 -4.93 2.91
CA THR A 77 -0.13 -5.06 1.70
C THR A 77 0.33 -6.16 0.72
N ASP A 78 1.49 -6.77 0.96
CA ASP A 78 2.15 -7.80 0.14
C ASP A 78 1.45 -9.18 0.09
N GLY A 79 0.38 -9.35 0.88
CA GLY A 79 -0.66 -10.34 0.61
C GLY A 79 -0.27 -11.80 0.78
N CYS A 80 -0.16 -12.21 2.05
CA CYS A 80 -0.68 -13.51 2.48
C CYS A 80 -1.91 -13.27 3.39
N GLY A 81 -3.09 -13.69 2.95
CA GLY A 81 -4.34 -13.77 3.74
C GLY A 81 -5.15 -12.47 3.90
N ARG A 82 -4.53 -11.29 3.98
CA ARG A 82 -5.27 -10.04 4.26
C ARG A 82 -6.06 -9.50 3.06
N TYR A 83 -5.50 -9.65 1.85
CA TYR A 83 -6.01 -9.01 0.63
C TYR A 83 -6.95 -9.87 -0.18
N THR A 84 -6.98 -11.19 0.01
CA THR A 84 -7.81 -12.11 -0.79
C THR A 84 -9.30 -11.75 -0.78
N LEU A 85 -9.79 -11.11 0.29
CA LEU A 85 -11.19 -10.71 0.46
C LEU A 85 -11.45 -9.22 0.19
N MET A 86 -10.44 -8.46 -0.24
CA MET A 86 -10.56 -7.04 -0.59
C MET A 86 -10.79 -6.88 -2.10
N SER A 87 -11.68 -5.97 -2.51
CA SER A 87 -11.85 -5.64 -3.93
C SER A 87 -10.64 -4.83 -4.44
N ASP A 88 -10.37 -4.90 -5.75
CA ASP A 88 -9.26 -4.15 -6.34
C ASP A 88 -9.38 -2.64 -6.12
N GLU A 89 -10.60 -2.11 -6.14
CA GLU A 89 -10.87 -0.69 -5.91
C GLU A 89 -10.47 -0.25 -4.50
N GLU A 90 -10.75 -1.07 -3.48
CA GLU A 90 -10.35 -0.77 -2.10
C GLU A 90 -8.84 -0.89 -1.91
N ARG A 91 -8.19 -1.86 -2.57
CA ARG A 91 -6.73 -1.99 -2.55
C ARG A 91 -6.07 -0.73 -3.08
N VAL A 92 -6.51 -0.28 -4.25
CA VAL A 92 -6.05 0.94 -4.90
C VAL A 92 -6.36 2.15 -4.01
N ALA A 93 -7.57 2.27 -3.47
CA ALA A 93 -7.96 3.40 -2.63
C ALA A 93 -7.15 3.50 -1.32
N ILE A 94 -6.84 2.37 -0.68
CA ILE A 94 -5.99 2.33 0.53
C ILE A 94 -4.56 2.72 0.19
N LEU A 95 -3.97 2.11 -0.84
CA LEU A 95 -2.59 2.41 -1.22
C LEU A 95 -2.43 3.87 -1.65
N ARG A 96 -3.38 4.42 -2.44
CA ARG A 96 -3.44 5.86 -2.78
C ARG A 96 -3.47 6.73 -1.54
N PHE A 97 -4.34 6.38 -0.61
CA PHE A 97 -4.45 7.09 0.65
C PHE A 97 -3.12 7.08 1.42
N LEU A 98 -2.49 5.92 1.58
CA LEU A 98 -1.20 5.81 2.27
C LEU A 98 -0.10 6.63 1.59
N CYS A 99 -0.01 6.59 0.26
CA CYS A 99 0.96 7.40 -0.49
C CYS A 99 0.68 8.91 -0.35
N SER A 100 -0.60 9.31 -0.28
CA SER A 100 -0.98 10.73 -0.13
C SER A 100 -0.63 11.33 1.24
N THR A 101 -0.25 10.52 2.23
CA THR A 101 0.14 11.01 3.56
C THR A 101 1.48 11.77 3.56
N GLY A 102 2.33 11.56 2.55
CA GLY A 102 3.68 12.13 2.49
C GLY A 102 4.70 11.44 3.41
N PHE A 103 4.30 10.42 4.17
CA PHE A 103 5.19 9.66 5.05
C PHE A 103 5.82 8.43 4.40
N VAL A 104 5.41 8.08 3.19
CA VAL A 104 5.91 6.90 2.48
C VAL A 104 7.15 7.29 1.67
N PRO A 105 8.34 6.73 1.96
CA PRO A 105 9.51 6.93 1.13
C PRO A 105 9.31 6.31 -0.26
N ASP A 106 9.86 6.96 -1.29
CA ASP A 106 9.81 6.48 -2.67
C ASP A 106 10.31 5.04 -2.83
N THR A 107 11.35 4.67 -2.08
CA THR A 107 11.90 3.31 -2.06
C THR A 107 10.88 2.29 -1.59
N LEU A 108 10.07 2.62 -0.58
CA LEU A 108 9.02 1.74 -0.06
C LEU A 108 7.87 1.61 -1.05
N VAL A 109 7.50 2.69 -1.74
CA VAL A 109 6.54 2.64 -2.86
C VAL A 109 7.06 1.69 -3.94
N CYS A 110 8.33 1.80 -4.32
CA CYS A 110 8.96 0.94 -5.33
C CYS A 110 8.93 -0.54 -4.93
N ASP A 111 9.22 -0.85 -3.66
CA ASP A 111 9.24 -2.21 -3.16
C ASP A 111 7.85 -2.84 -3.13
N VAL A 112 6.85 -2.10 -2.64
CA VAL A 112 5.44 -2.55 -2.65
C VAL A 112 4.94 -2.71 -4.07
N PHE A 113 5.22 -1.75 -4.94
CA PHE A 113 4.87 -1.79 -6.36
C PHE A 113 5.49 -2.99 -7.07
N THR A 114 6.75 -3.31 -6.75
CA THR A 114 7.45 -4.49 -7.25
C THR A 114 6.85 -5.79 -6.72
N ALA A 115 6.51 -5.83 -5.43
CA ALA A 115 5.94 -7.01 -4.80
C ALA A 115 4.56 -7.38 -5.37
N VAL A 116 3.72 -6.38 -5.68
CA VAL A 116 2.37 -6.64 -6.22
C VAL A 116 2.38 -7.16 -7.65
N VAL A 117 3.40 -6.87 -8.47
CA VAL A 117 3.55 -7.45 -9.84
C VAL A 117 3.45 -8.97 -9.80
N GLY A 118 3.96 -9.55 -8.72
CA GLY A 118 3.99 -10.99 -8.57
C GLY A 118 2.70 -11.66 -8.13
N LYS A 119 1.68 -10.87 -7.75
CA LYS A 119 0.46 -11.40 -7.16
C LYS A 119 -0.65 -11.48 -8.21
N TRP A 120 -1.65 -12.31 -7.97
CA TRP A 120 -2.76 -12.53 -8.92
C TRP A 120 -3.63 -11.28 -9.15
N TYR A 121 -3.58 -10.30 -8.24
CA TYR A 121 -4.25 -9.01 -8.32
C TYR A 121 -3.32 -7.85 -8.71
N GLY A 122 -2.08 -8.16 -9.10
CA GLY A 122 -1.05 -7.17 -9.41
C GLY A 122 -1.43 -6.22 -10.55
N ASP A 123 -2.13 -6.75 -11.55
CA ASP A 123 -2.46 -6.01 -12.78
C ASP A 123 -3.29 -4.74 -12.48
N VAL A 124 -4.34 -4.83 -11.67
CA VAL A 124 -5.22 -3.68 -11.41
C VAL A 124 -4.51 -2.64 -10.54
N VAL A 125 -3.81 -3.10 -9.50
CA VAL A 125 -3.10 -2.22 -8.58
C VAL A 125 -1.99 -1.46 -9.30
N VAL A 126 -1.14 -2.15 -10.07
CA VAL A 126 -0.04 -1.50 -10.77
C VAL A 126 -0.53 -0.55 -11.85
N LEU A 127 -1.53 -0.95 -12.64
CA LEU A 127 -2.08 -0.05 -13.67
C LEU A 127 -2.70 1.19 -13.06
N ALA A 128 -3.36 1.07 -11.90
CA ALA A 128 -3.88 2.22 -11.18
C ALA A 128 -2.74 3.15 -10.74
N PHE A 129 -1.65 2.59 -10.21
CA PHE A 129 -0.49 3.33 -9.73
C PHE A 129 0.29 4.02 -10.85
N CYS A 130 0.48 3.38 -12.00
CA CYS A 130 1.15 4.00 -13.16
C CYS A 130 0.39 5.17 -13.77
N ASN A 131 -0.91 5.30 -13.50
CA ASN A 131 -1.67 6.48 -13.90
C ASN A 131 -1.50 7.65 -12.94
N GLU A 132 -0.88 7.42 -11.78
CA GLU A 132 -0.68 8.44 -10.77
C GLU A 132 0.76 8.91 -10.74
N VAL A 133 0.94 10.17 -10.37
CA VAL A 133 2.22 10.88 -10.32
C VAL A 133 3.20 10.24 -9.32
N CYS A 134 2.73 9.28 -8.51
CA CYS A 134 3.47 8.64 -7.42
C CYS A 134 4.44 7.54 -7.87
N VAL A 135 4.44 7.12 -9.15
CA VAL A 135 5.35 6.05 -9.63
C VAL A 135 6.52 6.65 -10.40
N PHE A 136 7.70 6.51 -9.81
CA PHE A 136 8.96 6.89 -10.45
C PHE A 136 9.25 6.02 -11.68
N PRO A 137 9.86 6.58 -12.74
CA PRO A 137 10.23 5.81 -13.94
C PRO A 137 11.03 4.53 -13.63
N ASP A 138 11.92 4.57 -12.64
CA ASP A 138 12.72 3.42 -12.24
C ASP A 138 11.87 2.30 -11.62
N ALA A 139 10.86 2.66 -10.82
CA ALA A 139 9.90 1.70 -10.25
C ALA A 139 9.07 1.02 -11.34
N ALA A 140 8.59 1.82 -12.30
CA ALA A 140 7.86 1.33 -13.47
C ALA A 140 8.73 0.37 -14.30
N LEU A 141 9.99 0.73 -14.56
CA LEU A 141 10.93 -0.10 -15.30
C LEU A 141 11.20 -1.43 -14.59
N LYS A 142 11.47 -1.41 -13.28
CA LYS A 142 11.71 -2.61 -12.48
C LYS A 142 10.49 -3.52 -12.47
N ALA A 143 9.30 -2.97 -12.29
CA ALA A 143 8.05 -3.72 -12.38
C ALA A 143 7.83 -4.34 -13.77
N CYS A 144 8.16 -3.60 -14.84
CA CYS A 144 8.08 -4.11 -16.21
C CYS A 144 9.03 -5.29 -16.43
N GLN A 145 10.29 -5.18 -15.99
CA GLN A 145 11.28 -6.27 -16.09
C GLN A 145 10.80 -7.53 -15.37
N ILE A 146 10.24 -7.38 -14.16
CA ILE A 146 9.70 -8.48 -13.38
C ILE A 146 8.49 -9.12 -14.09
N ALA A 147 7.55 -8.29 -14.57
CA ALA A 147 6.40 -8.76 -15.32
C ALA A 147 6.78 -9.52 -16.60
N VAL A 148 7.81 -9.05 -17.33
CA VAL A 148 8.36 -9.74 -18.51
C VAL A 148 8.91 -11.11 -18.09
N SER A 149 9.75 -11.17 -17.05
CA SER A 149 10.34 -12.43 -16.60
C SER A 149 9.30 -13.46 -16.16
N TRP A 150 8.11 -13.02 -15.73
CA TRP A 150 7.02 -13.89 -15.28
C TRP A 150 5.96 -14.13 -16.36
N GLY A 151 6.18 -13.63 -17.58
CA GLY A 151 5.26 -13.81 -18.70
C GLY A 151 3.91 -13.08 -18.54
N LYS A 152 3.85 -12.02 -17.72
CA LYS A 152 2.64 -11.21 -17.48
C LYS A 152 2.35 -10.26 -18.64
N SER A 153 2.05 -10.81 -19.81
CA SER A 153 1.92 -10.05 -21.07
C SER A 153 0.89 -8.91 -21.04
N LYS A 154 -0.24 -9.09 -20.34
CA LYS A 154 -1.25 -8.03 -20.15
C LYS A 154 -0.69 -6.84 -19.38
N PHE A 155 0.04 -7.13 -18.31
CA PHE A 155 0.71 -6.15 -17.48
C PHE A 155 1.77 -5.37 -18.25
N VAL A 156 2.64 -6.07 -18.98
CA VAL A 156 3.69 -5.45 -19.80
C VAL A 156 3.07 -4.53 -20.86
N LYS A 157 2.03 -4.99 -21.58
CA LYS A 157 1.30 -4.15 -22.54
C LYS A 157 0.70 -2.91 -21.87
N GLY A 158 0.09 -3.09 -20.70
CA GLY A 158 -0.51 -2.00 -19.94
C GLY A 158 0.53 -0.98 -19.49
N LEU A 159 1.70 -1.41 -19.03
CA LEU A 159 2.82 -0.54 -18.67
C LEU A 159 3.38 0.22 -19.87
N LEU A 160 3.67 -0.48 -20.97
CA LEU A 160 4.23 0.11 -22.19
C LEU A 160 3.27 1.12 -22.85
N ALA A 161 1.96 0.91 -22.71
CA ALA A 161 0.95 1.84 -23.20
C ALA A 161 0.83 3.13 -22.37
N LYS A 162 1.53 3.24 -21.23
CA LYS A 162 1.46 4.40 -20.34
C LYS A 162 2.66 5.33 -20.51
N HIS A 163 2.42 6.60 -20.20
CA HIS A 163 3.40 7.67 -20.41
C HIS A 163 4.74 7.47 -19.69
N CYS A 164 4.79 6.63 -18.64
CA CYS A 164 6.00 6.33 -17.87
C CYS A 164 7.17 5.81 -18.73
N PHE A 165 6.89 5.16 -19.87
CA PHE A 165 7.90 4.69 -20.83
C PHE A 165 8.04 5.55 -22.10
N SER A 166 7.21 6.59 -22.22
CA SER A 166 7.20 7.51 -23.37
C SER A 166 8.14 8.71 -23.22
N LEU A 167 8.75 8.91 -22.05
CA LEU A 167 9.74 9.97 -21.88
C LEU A 167 11.02 9.59 -22.64
N PRO A 168 11.57 10.48 -23.49
CA PRO A 168 12.83 10.19 -24.16
C PRO A 168 13.88 10.06 -23.08
N VAL A 169 14.52 8.89 -23.03
CA VAL A 169 15.78 8.71 -22.31
C VAL A 169 16.73 9.76 -22.88
N LYS A 170 16.90 10.89 -22.19
CA LYS A 170 18.03 11.78 -22.44
C LYS A 170 19.24 10.90 -22.18
N ARG A 171 19.84 10.37 -23.24
CA ARG A 171 21.16 9.74 -23.19
C ARG A 171 22.04 10.75 -22.47
N ARG A 172 22.40 10.47 -21.21
CA ARG A 172 23.63 11.04 -20.66
C ARG A 172 24.72 10.46 -21.54
N SER A 173 25.20 11.28 -22.47
CA SER A 173 26.43 11.04 -23.20
C SER A 173 27.50 10.77 -22.15
N TYR A 174 27.95 9.51 -22.07
CA TYR A 174 29.24 9.23 -21.45
C TYR A 174 30.25 10.01 -22.27
N GLY A 175 30.85 11.03 -21.63
CA GLY A 175 31.91 11.81 -22.21
C GLY A 175 33.02 10.87 -22.69
N GLU A 176 33.48 11.12 -23.91
CA GLU A 176 34.71 10.57 -24.46
C GLU A 176 35.85 10.79 -23.46
N CYS A 177 36.27 9.73 -22.77
CA CYS A 177 37.62 9.66 -22.22
C CYS A 177 38.55 9.17 -23.35
N SER A 178 38.97 10.14 -24.15
CA SER A 178 40.21 10.08 -24.90
C SER A 178 41.40 9.88 -23.95
N SER A 179 42.13 8.79 -24.13
CA SER A 179 43.56 8.69 -23.80
C SER A 179 44.13 7.50 -24.57
N LYS A 180 44.69 7.74 -25.77
CA LYS A 180 46.14 7.86 -25.99
C LYS A 180 46.95 6.87 -25.15
N TRP A 181 47.43 5.79 -25.78
CA TRP A 181 48.80 5.31 -25.61
C TRP A 181 49.29 4.76 -26.94
N SER A 182 50.15 5.55 -27.59
CA SER A 182 51.09 5.09 -28.61
C SER A 182 52.41 4.84 -27.88
N THR A 183 52.92 3.62 -27.89
CA THR A 183 54.29 3.31 -28.33
C THR A 183 54.36 1.82 -28.65
#